data_AF-A0A8U0M8X1-F1
#
_entry.id   AF-A0A8U0M8X1-F1
#
_cell.length_a   1.000
_cell.length_b   1.000
_cell.length_c   1.000
_cell.angle_alpha   90.00
_cell.angle_beta   90.00
_cell.angle_gamma   90.00
#
_symmetry.space_group_name_H-M   'P 1'
#
loop_
_entity.id
_entity.type
_entity.pdbx_description
1 polymer ?
#
loop_
_entity_poly.entity_id
_entity_poly.type
_entity_poly.pdbx_seq_one_letter_code
_entity_poly.pdbx_strand_id
1 'polypeptide(L)'
;MIRFFLLAGLLSLAGVTSAQTTTPASSTASGNTLSSSAASQTPTTEAEAKARDAEYAQWKTRYAANRAWVANEIKEIRSEIATLKQRKPGVDETYSDLLNGSINNWNRDRTDYGDPEQFADCKEVLVNLKTSVRNELTKK
;
A
#
# COMPACT_ATOMS: atom_id res chain seq x y z
N MET A 1 -21.70 -17.05 -19.88
CA MET A 1 -20.87 -18.23 -19.57
C MET A 1 -19.88 -17.86 -18.49
N ILE A 2 -20.12 -18.34 -17.26
CA ILE A 2 -19.31 -18.08 -16.07
C ILE A 2 -18.24 -19.18 -15.99
N ARG A 3 -16.98 -18.81 -15.70
CA ARG A 3 -15.95 -19.77 -15.27
C ARG A 3 -15.43 -19.35 -13.91
N PHE A 4 -15.88 -20.10 -12.90
CA PHE A 4 -15.30 -20.18 -11.57
C PHE A 4 -13.95 -20.90 -11.67
N PHE A 5 -12.92 -20.34 -11.05
CA PHE A 5 -11.74 -21.12 -10.65
C PHE A 5 -11.76 -21.24 -9.13
N LEU A 6 -11.89 -22.49 -8.69
CA LEU A 6 -11.88 -22.91 -7.29
C LEU A 6 -10.52 -22.64 -6.65
N LEU A 7 -10.53 -21.96 -5.50
CA LEU A 7 -9.49 -22.10 -4.48
C LEU A 7 -9.74 -23.39 -3.70
N ALA A 8 -8.75 -24.28 -3.64
CA ALA A 8 -8.72 -25.39 -2.69
C ALA A 8 -7.27 -25.73 -2.31
N GLY A 9 -7.00 -25.79 -1.00
CA GLY A 9 -5.71 -26.11 -0.39
C GLY A 9 -5.56 -25.43 0.97
N LEU A 10 -6.45 -25.67 1.94
CA LEU A 10 -6.38 -26.70 2.98
C LEU A 10 -5.10 -26.66 3.86
N LEU A 11 -5.27 -26.01 5.02
CA LEU A 11 -4.87 -26.41 6.37
C LEU A 11 -3.59 -27.25 6.57
N SER A 12 -2.72 -26.73 7.44
CA SER A 12 -2.04 -27.57 8.44
C SER A 12 -2.16 -26.90 9.81
N LEU A 13 -2.80 -27.63 10.72
CA LEU A 13 -3.11 -27.28 12.10
C LEU A 13 -2.00 -27.79 13.03
N ALA A 14 -1.72 -27.00 14.06
CA ALA A 14 -1.34 -27.40 15.43
C ALA A 14 0.06 -28.00 15.72
N GLY A 15 0.63 -27.52 16.82
CA GLY A 15 1.76 -28.14 17.51
C GLY A 15 2.31 -27.28 18.65
N VAL A 16 1.51 -27.02 19.69
CA VAL A 16 2.00 -26.44 20.95
C VAL A 16 2.72 -27.55 21.72
N THR A 17 3.99 -27.36 22.07
CA THR A 17 4.61 -28.10 23.18
C THR A 17 5.52 -27.17 24.00
N SER A 18 5.25 -27.13 25.29
CA SER A 18 6.07 -26.56 26.35
C SER A 18 7.19 -27.52 26.72
N ALA A 19 8.41 -27.02 26.93
CA ALA A 19 9.42 -27.72 27.70
C ALA A 19 10.02 -26.79 28.76
N GLN A 20 9.88 -27.23 30.00
CA GLN A 20 10.33 -26.59 31.22
C GLN A 20 11.84 -26.76 31.44
N THR A 21 12.43 -25.71 32.01
CA THR A 21 13.47 -25.65 33.05
C THR A 21 14.68 -26.59 32.98
N THR A 22 15.87 -25.97 32.86
CA THR A 22 17.01 -26.25 33.76
C THR A 22 17.87 -25.02 33.93
N THR A 23 17.91 -24.50 35.15
CA THR A 23 18.97 -23.63 35.68
C THR A 23 20.20 -24.48 35.97
N PRO A 24 21.41 -23.96 35.72
CA PRO A 24 22.47 -24.09 36.70
C PRO A 24 22.98 -22.71 37.16
N ALA A 25 23.27 -22.63 38.45
CA ALA A 25 23.82 -21.48 39.13
C ALA A 25 25.35 -21.47 39.11
N SER A 26 25.89 -20.28 39.41
CA SER A 26 27.30 -19.89 39.70
C SER A 26 28.06 -19.40 38.47
N SER A 27 28.73 -18.23 38.46
CA SER A 27 29.36 -17.48 39.55
C SER A 27 29.64 -16.03 39.14
N THR A 28 29.63 -15.14 40.13
CA THR A 28 29.95 -13.71 40.05
C THR A 28 31.37 -13.43 39.56
N ALA A 29 31.52 -12.56 38.57
CA ALA A 29 32.67 -11.65 38.42
C ALA A 29 32.24 -10.42 37.60
N SER A 30 32.22 -9.25 38.24
CA SER A 30 32.05 -7.97 37.58
C SER A 30 33.24 -7.68 36.66
N GLY A 31 32.96 -7.43 35.38
CA GLY A 31 33.91 -6.91 34.41
C GLY A 31 33.13 -6.14 33.34
N ASN A 32 33.39 -4.83 33.24
CA ASN A 32 32.80 -3.95 32.24
C ASN A 32 33.08 -4.46 30.82
N THR A 33 32.02 -4.66 30.04
CA THR A 33 32.12 -4.60 28.57
C THR A 33 30.85 -3.97 28.02
N LEU A 34 30.94 -2.71 27.61
CA LEU A 34 30.02 -2.16 26.61
C LEU A 34 30.17 -3.04 25.35
N SER A 35 29.29 -4.02 25.18
CA SER A 35 29.13 -4.71 23.91
C SER A 35 27.86 -4.16 23.29
N SER A 36 28.09 -3.26 22.33
CA SER A 36 27.15 -2.85 21.30
C SER A 36 26.22 -4.01 20.95
N SER A 37 24.92 -3.75 21.07
CA SER A 37 23.83 -4.58 20.58
C SER A 37 24.14 -5.07 19.18
N ALA A 38 24.68 -6.29 19.08
CA ALA A 38 24.73 -7.06 17.86
C ALA A 38 23.27 -7.31 17.48
N ALA A 39 22.73 -6.44 16.63
CA ALA A 39 21.60 -6.81 15.81
C ALA A 39 22.04 -8.09 15.10
N SER A 40 21.42 -9.21 15.48
CA SER A 40 21.60 -10.50 14.83
C SER A 40 21.30 -10.32 13.34
N GLN A 41 22.33 -10.07 12.55
CA GLN A 41 22.27 -10.17 11.10
C GLN A 41 22.22 -11.66 10.81
N THR A 42 21.02 -12.21 10.72
CA THR A 42 20.83 -13.54 10.14
C THR A 42 21.48 -13.51 8.75
N PRO A 43 22.47 -14.35 8.45
CA PRO A 43 23.09 -14.37 7.14
C PRO A 43 22.02 -14.73 6.11
N THR A 44 21.71 -13.80 5.20
CA THR A 44 20.75 -14.05 4.12
C THR A 44 21.43 -14.85 3.03
N THR A 45 20.80 -15.95 2.62
CA THR A 45 21.28 -16.80 1.52
C THR A 45 21.21 -16.06 0.18
N GLU A 46 21.99 -16.50 -0.81
CA GLU A 46 21.95 -15.93 -2.18
C GLU A 46 20.54 -16.02 -2.80
N ALA A 47 19.82 -17.11 -2.52
CA ALA A 47 18.45 -17.30 -2.98
C ALA A 47 17.48 -16.25 -2.39
N GLU A 48 17.61 -15.94 -1.09
CA GLU A 48 16.80 -14.90 -0.43
C GLU A 48 17.16 -13.49 -0.92
N ALA A 49 18.44 -13.22 -1.17
CA ALA A 49 18.87 -11.95 -1.76
C ALA A 49 18.26 -11.77 -3.16
N LYS A 50 18.33 -12.80 -4.00
CA LYS A 50 17.74 -12.78 -5.35
C LYS A 50 16.21 -12.65 -5.33
N ALA A 51 15.54 -13.29 -4.37
CA ALA A 51 14.09 -13.15 -4.19
C ALA A 51 13.70 -11.71 -3.84
N ARG A 52 14.42 -11.08 -2.89
CA ARG A 52 14.21 -9.65 -2.55
C ARG A 52 14.47 -8.72 -3.72
N ASP A 53 15.53 -8.96 -4.49
CA ASP A 53 15.84 -8.15 -5.67
C ASP A 53 14.75 -8.26 -6.74
N ALA A 54 14.22 -9.46 -6.96
CA ALA A 54 13.12 -9.68 -7.89
C ALA A 54 11.83 -9.00 -7.41
N GLU A 55 11.47 -9.12 -6.13
CA GLU A 55 10.32 -8.44 -5.53
C GLU A 55 10.46 -6.92 -5.62
N TYR A 56 11.65 -6.38 -5.33
CA TYR A 56 11.93 -4.96 -5.44
C TYR A 56 11.85 -4.46 -6.89
N ALA A 57 12.35 -5.24 -7.86
CA ALA A 57 12.23 -4.91 -9.27
C ALA A 57 10.76 -4.86 -9.72
N GLN A 58 9.94 -5.82 -9.29
CA GLN A 58 8.51 -5.83 -9.57
C GLN A 58 7.78 -4.66 -8.91
N TRP A 59 8.08 -4.39 -7.63
CA TRP A 59 7.56 -3.24 -6.90
C TRP A 59 7.88 -1.93 -7.62
N LYS A 60 9.11 -1.74 -8.09
CA LYS A 60 9.53 -0.54 -8.81
C LYS A 60 8.75 -0.33 -10.11
N THR A 61 8.53 -1.41 -10.86
CA THR A 61 7.71 -1.38 -12.08
C THR A 61 6.26 -1.00 -11.77
N ARG A 62 5.65 -1.64 -10.76
CA ARG A 62 4.28 -1.30 -10.33
C ARG A 62 4.19 0.14 -9.86
N TYR A 63 5.09 0.57 -8.99
CA TYR A 63 5.15 1.92 -8.46
C TYR A 63 5.16 2.97 -9.58
N ALA A 64 6.02 2.78 -10.59
CA ALA A 64 6.10 3.69 -11.73
C ALA A 64 4.80 3.72 -12.55
N ALA A 65 4.27 2.54 -12.90
CA ALA A 65 3.04 2.42 -13.67
C ALA A 65 1.82 3.02 -12.93
N ASN A 66 1.67 2.67 -11.66
CA ASN A 66 0.58 3.10 -10.80
C ASN A 66 0.63 4.60 -10.53
N ARG A 67 1.82 5.15 -10.26
CA ARG A 67 2.00 6.61 -10.10
C ARG A 67 1.65 7.36 -11.38
N ALA A 68 2.05 6.85 -12.55
CA ALA A 68 1.69 7.44 -13.83
C ALA A 68 0.17 7.42 -14.06
N TRP A 69 -0.49 6.30 -13.72
CA TRP A 69 -1.94 6.18 -13.79
C TRP A 69 -2.64 7.18 -12.86
N VAL A 70 -2.23 7.28 -11.58
CA VAL A 70 -2.79 8.24 -10.61
C VAL A 70 -2.67 9.68 -11.12
N ALA A 71 -1.50 10.05 -11.64
CA ALA A 71 -1.29 11.38 -12.19
C ALA A 71 -2.21 11.67 -13.39
N ASN A 72 -2.43 10.69 -14.27
CA ASN A 72 -3.34 10.83 -15.39
C ASN A 72 -4.80 10.99 -14.93
N GLU A 73 -5.25 10.17 -13.99
CA GLU A 73 -6.61 10.25 -13.45
C GLU A 73 -6.88 11.58 -12.75
N ILE A 74 -5.93 12.08 -11.94
CA ILE A 74 -6.04 13.41 -11.32
C ILE A 74 -6.22 14.48 -12.40
N LYS A 75 -5.45 14.42 -13.49
CA LYS A 75 -5.55 15.37 -14.60
C LYS A 75 -6.92 15.30 -15.28
N GLU A 76 -7.42 14.10 -15.56
CA GLU A 76 -8.73 13.91 -16.18
C GLU A 76 -9.87 14.42 -15.27
N ILE A 77 -9.85 14.08 -13.98
CA ILE A 77 -10.85 14.54 -13.02
C ILE A 77 -10.82 16.07 -12.91
N ARG A 78 -9.64 16.70 -12.85
CA ARG A 78 -9.53 18.18 -12.86
C ARG A 78 -10.15 18.79 -14.10
N SER A 79 -9.95 18.17 -15.27
CA SER A 79 -10.56 18.63 -16.52
C SER A 79 -12.09 18.53 -16.49
N GLU A 80 -12.63 17.44 -15.94
CA GLU A 80 -14.07 17.24 -15.80
C GLU A 80 -14.68 18.20 -14.77
N ILE A 81 -14.00 18.45 -13.64
CA ILE A 81 -14.39 19.46 -12.65
C ILE A 81 -14.38 20.86 -13.28
N ALA A 82 -13.38 21.21 -14.08
CA ALA A 82 -13.36 22.49 -14.80
C ALA A 82 -14.54 22.64 -15.76
N THR A 83 -14.94 21.53 -16.41
CA THR A 83 -16.17 21.50 -17.23
C THR A 83 -17.43 21.67 -16.38
N LEU A 84 -17.45 21.03 -15.20
CA LEU A 84 -18.56 21.12 -14.26
C LEU A 84 -18.73 22.56 -13.76
N LYS A 85 -17.63 23.25 -13.45
CA LYS A 85 -17.62 24.67 -13.07
C LYS A 85 -18.29 25.56 -14.10
N GLN A 86 -18.03 25.32 -15.38
CA GLN A 86 -18.62 26.10 -16.48
C GLN A 86 -20.12 25.86 -16.63
N ARG A 87 -20.59 24.63 -16.37
CA ARG A 87 -21.99 24.23 -16.58
C ARG A 87 -22.87 24.40 -15.34
N LYS A 88 -22.29 24.22 -14.15
CA LYS A 88 -22.96 24.15 -12.85
C LYS A 88 -22.06 24.78 -11.76
N PRO A 89 -21.88 26.11 -11.79
CA PRO A 89 -21.01 26.80 -10.84
C PRO A 89 -21.46 26.54 -9.39
N GLY A 90 -20.50 26.28 -8.50
CA GLY A 90 -20.72 26.02 -7.07
C GLY A 90 -20.76 24.53 -6.73
N VAL A 91 -21.15 23.66 -7.66
CA VAL A 91 -21.07 22.20 -7.48
C VAL A 91 -19.63 21.71 -7.63
N ASP A 92 -18.83 22.39 -8.47
CA ASP A 92 -17.44 22.05 -8.75
C ASP A 92 -16.52 22.14 -7.54
N GLU A 93 -16.78 23.08 -6.63
CA GLU A 93 -15.95 23.32 -5.44
C GLU A 93 -15.88 22.07 -4.56
N THR A 94 -17.02 21.42 -4.32
CA THR A 94 -17.07 20.19 -3.50
C THR A 94 -16.19 19.08 -4.08
N TYR A 95 -16.23 18.88 -5.40
CA TYR A 95 -15.41 17.85 -6.06
C TYR A 95 -13.93 18.24 -6.13
N SER A 96 -13.64 19.53 -6.30
CA SER A 96 -12.27 20.06 -6.25
C SER A 96 -11.66 19.82 -4.86
N ASP A 97 -12.40 20.10 -3.80
CA ASP A 97 -11.95 19.93 -2.42
C ASP A 97 -11.75 18.46 -2.07
N LEU A 98 -12.66 17.58 -2.48
CA LEU A 98 -12.50 16.13 -2.32
C LEU A 98 -11.24 15.62 -3.03
N LEU A 99 -10.98 16.07 -4.27
CA LEU A 99 -9.79 15.69 -5.02
C LEU A 99 -8.52 16.17 -4.31
N ASN A 100 -8.47 17.47 -3.97
CA ASN A 100 -7.30 18.07 -3.34
C ASN A 100 -7.05 17.48 -1.94
N GLY A 101 -8.10 17.22 -1.18
CA GLY A 101 -8.03 16.55 0.12
C GLY A 101 -7.45 15.14 0.02
N SER A 102 -7.90 14.36 -0.96
CA SER A 102 -7.37 13.01 -1.22
C SER A 102 -5.88 13.04 -1.57
N ILE A 103 -5.47 13.95 -2.47
CA ILE A 103 -4.06 14.14 -2.85
C ILE A 103 -3.20 14.53 -1.65
N ASN A 104 -3.68 15.46 -0.83
CA ASN A 104 -2.97 15.90 0.37
C ASN A 104 -2.81 14.76 1.37
N ASN A 105 -3.83 13.92 1.52
CA ASN A 105 -3.79 12.75 2.39
C ASN A 105 -2.71 11.75 1.91
N TRP A 106 -2.71 11.39 0.63
CA TRP A 106 -1.72 10.46 0.06
C TRP A 106 -0.29 10.99 0.17
N ASN A 107 -0.09 12.30 -0.02
CA ASN A 107 1.21 12.92 0.14
C ASN A 107 1.69 12.91 1.60
N ARG A 108 0.79 13.19 2.54
CA ARG A 108 1.10 13.17 3.98
C ARG A 108 1.46 11.77 4.44
N ASP A 109 0.66 10.78 4.04
CA ASP A 109 0.82 9.38 4.46
C ASP A 109 1.91 8.65 3.66
N ARG A 110 2.50 9.32 2.66
CA ARG A 110 3.53 8.78 1.76
C ARG A 110 3.09 7.48 1.10
N THR A 111 1.88 7.48 0.57
CA THR A 111 1.26 6.31 -0.08
C THR A 111 2.23 5.61 -1.01
N ASP A 112 2.42 4.31 -0.77
CA ASP A 112 3.25 3.47 -1.61
C ASP A 112 2.43 2.95 -2.80
N TYR A 113 2.61 3.57 -3.96
CA TYR A 113 1.93 3.13 -5.19
C TYR A 113 2.43 1.78 -5.72
N GLY A 114 3.54 1.23 -5.20
CA GLY A 114 4.04 -0.10 -5.55
C GLY A 114 3.42 -1.22 -4.70
N ASP A 115 2.82 -0.84 -3.56
CA ASP A 115 2.01 -1.69 -2.72
C ASP A 115 0.60 -1.87 -3.33
N PRO A 116 0.14 -3.12 -3.56
CA PRO A 116 -1.15 -3.36 -4.20
C PRO A 116 -2.37 -2.85 -3.43
N GLU A 117 -2.33 -2.92 -2.10
CA GLU A 117 -3.48 -2.54 -1.25
C GLU A 117 -3.62 -1.02 -1.22
N GLN A 118 -2.53 -0.31 -0.91
CA GLN A 118 -2.52 1.15 -0.92
C GLN A 118 -2.84 1.73 -2.31
N PHE A 119 -2.40 1.08 -3.40
CA PHE A 119 -2.80 1.49 -4.74
C PHE A 119 -4.29 1.22 -5.03
N ALA A 120 -4.84 0.09 -4.57
CA ALA A 120 -6.25 -0.24 -4.74
C ALA A 120 -7.15 0.81 -4.09
N ASP A 121 -6.81 1.25 -2.87
CA ASP A 121 -7.53 2.31 -2.16
C ASP A 121 -7.50 3.63 -2.94
N CYS A 122 -6.32 4.03 -3.43
CA CYS A 122 -6.18 5.24 -4.25
C CYS A 122 -7.01 5.15 -5.53
N LYS A 123 -6.97 3.99 -6.20
CA LYS A 123 -7.73 3.73 -7.43
C LYS A 123 -9.23 3.81 -7.19
N GLU A 124 -9.72 3.21 -6.12
CA GLU A 124 -11.14 3.24 -5.76
C GLU A 124 -11.62 4.68 -5.57
N VAL A 125 -10.90 5.48 -4.78
CA VAL A 125 -11.25 6.88 -4.54
C VAL A 125 -11.31 7.68 -5.85
N LEU A 126 -10.30 7.55 -6.72
CA LEU A 126 -10.25 8.28 -7.98
C LEU A 126 -11.36 7.85 -8.96
N VAL A 127 -11.61 6.55 -9.09
CA VAL A 127 -12.66 6.02 -9.97
C VAL A 127 -14.05 6.46 -9.49
N ASN A 128 -14.31 6.41 -8.18
CA ASN A 128 -15.58 6.82 -7.60
C ASN A 128 -15.80 8.33 -7.73
N LEU A 129 -14.75 9.12 -7.50
CA LEU A 129 -14.80 10.58 -7.67
C LEU A 129 -15.09 10.96 -9.12
N LYS A 130 -14.36 10.38 -10.06
CA LYS A 130 -14.57 10.59 -11.51
C LYS A 130 -16.00 10.24 -11.93
N THR A 131 -16.49 9.08 -11.49
CA THR A 131 -17.88 8.65 -11.74
C THR A 131 -18.88 9.67 -11.19
N SER A 132 -18.65 10.17 -9.98
CA SER A 132 -19.51 11.18 -9.35
C SER A 132 -19.54 12.49 -10.13
N VAL A 133 -18.37 12.99 -10.57
CA VAL A 133 -18.27 14.20 -11.40
C VAL A 133 -19.02 14.02 -12.72
N ARG A 134 -18.85 12.88 -13.40
CA ARG A 134 -19.57 12.55 -14.65
C ARG A 134 -21.07 12.46 -14.48
N ASN A 135 -21.53 11.89 -13.37
CA ASN A 135 -22.95 11.84 -13.05
C ASN A 135 -23.51 13.25 -12.86
N GLU A 136 -22.81 14.14 -12.17
CA GLU A 136 -23.25 15.53 -12.03
C GLU A 136 -23.26 16.28 -13.36
N LEU A 137 -22.26 16.05 -14.22
CA LEU A 137 -22.21 16.64 -15.56
C LEU A 137 -23.39 16.23 -16.46
N THR A 138 -24.00 15.07 -16.21
CA THR A 138 -25.07 14.50 -17.05
C THR A 138 -26.47 14.67 -16.46
N LYS A 139 -26.60 15.01 -15.17
CA LYS A 139 -27.90 15.36 -14.56
C LYS A 139 -28.51 16.58 -15.25
N LYS A 140 -29.77 16.44 -15.69
CA LYS A 140 -30.57 17.50 -16.33
C LYS A 140 -31.21 18.42 -15.30
#